data_AF-A0A7W0K5I5-F1
#
_entry.id   AF-A0A7W0K5I5-F1
#
_cell.length_a   1.000
_cell.length_b   1.000
_cell.length_c   1.000
_cell.angle_alpha   90.00
_cell.angle_beta   90.00
_cell.angle_gamma   90.00
#
_symmetry.space_group_name_H-M   'P 1'
#
loop_
_entity.id
_entity.type
_entity.pdbx_description
1 polymer ?
#
loop_
_entity_poly.entity_id
_entity_poly.type
_entity_poly.pdbx_seq_one_letter_code
_entity_poly.pdbx_strand_id
1 'polypeptide(L)'
;MPKVRLGVALVMPAPLDREIDTLRRATGDGTLGRVPPHCTLVSPVNVRADRMSDVLALLRSAAAATRPLRVRLGPPTTFLPDNPVLYLPLEEGAAEVRALRDRVFREPLARPHTWPYVPHVTVADEADPQRIAAAQVALSEYRTDVVFDRVHLLQEGPGRVWAPIADFGLRPPAVVGRGGLPVELWVSTVLDPAATEFSWREWQVLGLTELGSPLPPERLAISARRDDEVAGVATGWARAGVAQLASLVVATGDRGQGIGSRLLASFESTAASMSCCRLATRVRVGSQGHGFLHHRGWAEEVRLGDWMDGREFVQLRRDL
;
A
#
# COMPACT_ATOMS: atom_id res chain seq x y z
N MET A 1 20.16 -13.75 16.13
CA MET A 1 19.51 -13.51 14.81
C MET A 1 18.44 -12.45 14.98
N PRO A 2 18.30 -11.51 14.02
CA PRO A 2 17.28 -10.48 14.10
C PRO A 2 15.88 -11.09 14.06
N LYS A 3 14.94 -10.48 14.79
CA LYS A 3 13.52 -10.82 14.75
C LYS A 3 12.75 -9.67 14.13
N VAL A 4 11.72 -10.02 13.37
CA VAL A 4 10.72 -9.09 12.83
C VAL A 4 9.40 -9.34 13.53
N ARG A 5 8.62 -8.29 13.73
CA ARG A 5 7.30 -8.40 14.34
C ARG A 5 6.24 -8.46 13.24
N LEU A 6 5.57 -9.60 13.15
CA LEU A 6 4.64 -9.93 12.08
C LEU A 6 3.22 -10.10 12.61
N GLY A 7 2.24 -9.83 11.77
CA GLY A 7 0.84 -10.13 11.99
C GLY A 7 0.20 -10.61 10.69
N VAL A 8 -0.89 -11.38 10.78
CA VAL A 8 -1.64 -11.83 9.60
C VAL A 8 -3.06 -11.34 9.71
N ALA A 9 -3.57 -10.72 8.66
CA ALA A 9 -4.87 -10.07 8.69
C ALA A 9 -5.59 -10.10 7.34
N LEU A 10 -6.90 -9.93 7.41
CA LEU A 10 -7.76 -9.55 6.30
C LEU A 10 -7.94 -8.03 6.37
N VAL A 11 -7.21 -7.29 5.53
CA VAL A 11 -7.30 -5.82 5.48
C VAL A 11 -8.60 -5.43 4.77
N MET A 12 -9.29 -4.41 5.31
CA MET A 12 -10.53 -3.92 4.75
C MET A 12 -10.32 -3.41 3.32
N PRO A 13 -11.08 -3.89 2.32
CA PRO A 13 -10.97 -3.39 0.96
C PRO A 13 -11.59 -1.99 0.82
N ALA A 14 -11.14 -1.24 -0.19
CA ALA A 14 -11.81 -0.02 -0.57
C ALA A 14 -13.20 -0.30 -1.19
N PRO A 15 -14.22 0.55 -0.95
CA PRO A 15 -14.16 1.80 -0.19
C PRO A 15 -14.43 1.66 1.33
N LEU A 16 -14.68 0.45 1.83
CA LEU A 16 -15.04 0.21 3.23
C LEU A 16 -13.91 0.59 4.20
N ASP A 17 -12.66 0.53 3.76
CA ASP A 17 -11.51 1.02 4.53
C ASP A 17 -11.73 2.44 5.06
N ARG A 18 -12.18 3.36 4.20
CA ARG A 18 -12.45 4.77 4.53
C ARG A 18 -13.67 4.93 5.42
N GLU A 19 -14.68 4.10 5.21
CA GLU A 19 -15.89 4.09 6.03
C GLU A 19 -15.54 3.68 7.47
N ILE A 20 -14.83 2.56 7.64
CA ILE A 20 -14.39 2.10 8.96
C ILE A 20 -13.42 3.09 9.60
N ASP A 21 -12.49 3.67 8.86
CA ASP A 21 -11.62 4.73 9.41
C ASP A 21 -12.39 5.98 9.84
N THR A 22 -13.52 6.28 9.22
CA THR A 22 -14.43 7.35 9.67
C THR A 22 -15.05 6.99 11.01
N LEU A 23 -15.50 5.75 11.20
CA LEU A 23 -16.00 5.27 12.50
C LEU A 23 -14.91 5.29 13.58
N ARG A 24 -13.69 4.83 13.24
CA ARG A 24 -12.53 4.86 14.13
C ARG A 24 -12.17 6.28 14.57
N ARG A 25 -12.22 7.24 13.63
CA ARG A 25 -12.02 8.66 13.93
C ARG A 25 -13.11 9.23 14.83
N ALA A 26 -14.38 8.91 14.55
CA ALA A 26 -15.53 9.40 15.32
C ALA A 26 -15.54 8.86 16.76
N THR A 27 -15.03 7.65 16.97
CA THR A 27 -14.95 7.00 18.28
C THR A 27 -13.67 7.31 19.05
N GLY A 28 -12.68 7.90 18.38
CA GLY A 28 -11.44 8.38 18.99
C GLY A 28 -10.34 7.32 19.11
N ASP A 29 -10.28 6.37 18.17
CA ASP A 29 -9.25 5.33 18.13
C ASP A 29 -7.82 5.92 18.07
N GLY A 30 -7.02 5.65 19.10
CA GLY A 30 -5.63 6.10 19.19
C GLY A 30 -4.68 5.40 18.21
N THR A 31 -5.14 4.33 17.54
CA THR A 31 -4.37 3.58 16.55
C THR A 31 -4.66 3.99 15.10
N LEU A 32 -5.53 4.99 14.88
CA LEU A 32 -5.86 5.49 13.56
C LEU A 32 -4.58 5.91 12.80
N GLY A 33 -4.43 5.42 11.58
CA GLY A 33 -3.24 5.66 10.74
C GLY A 33 -2.00 4.82 11.11
N ARG A 34 -2.00 4.09 12.23
CA ARG A 34 -0.91 3.14 12.58
C ARG A 34 -1.11 1.77 11.96
N VAL A 35 -2.35 1.36 11.73
CA VAL A 35 -2.68 0.07 11.09
C VAL A 35 -3.95 0.27 10.26
N PRO A 36 -4.03 -0.27 9.04
CA PRO A 36 -5.27 -0.22 8.26
C PRO A 36 -6.38 -0.99 9.00
N PRO A 37 -7.66 -0.63 8.81
CA PRO A 37 -8.76 -1.38 9.40
C PRO A 37 -8.75 -2.82 8.87
N HIS A 38 -8.90 -3.80 9.77
CA HIS A 38 -8.67 -5.19 9.43
C HIS A 38 -9.37 -6.16 10.39
N CYS A 39 -9.54 -7.40 9.94
CA CYS A 39 -9.82 -8.55 10.80
C CYS A 39 -8.53 -9.33 11.05
N THR A 40 -8.07 -9.40 12.30
CA THR A 40 -6.83 -10.10 12.67
C THR A 40 -7.02 -11.61 12.58
N LEU A 41 -6.11 -12.33 11.92
CA LEU A 41 -6.02 -13.80 11.94
C LEU A 41 -4.93 -14.28 12.92
N VAL A 42 -3.77 -13.61 12.90
CA VAL A 42 -2.63 -13.86 13.78
C VAL A 42 -2.22 -12.54 14.41
N SER A 43 -2.35 -12.43 15.74
CA SER A 43 -1.88 -11.27 16.50
C SER A 43 -0.37 -11.09 16.39
N PRO A 44 0.17 -9.87 16.65
CA PRO A 44 1.60 -9.59 16.57
C PRO A 44 2.49 -10.64 17.25
N VAL A 45 3.42 -11.22 16.48
CA VAL A 45 4.36 -12.25 16.90
C VAL A 45 5.78 -11.93 16.41
N ASN A 46 6.78 -12.20 17.25
CA ASN A 46 8.19 -12.01 16.90
C ASN A 46 8.72 -13.26 16.21
N VAL A 47 9.01 -13.16 14.92
CA VAL A 47 9.53 -14.26 14.08
C VAL A 47 10.99 -13.98 13.75
N ARG A 48 11.84 -15.01 13.73
CA ARG A 48 13.23 -14.84 13.27
C ARG A 48 13.22 -14.50 11.78
N ALA A 49 14.05 -13.55 11.36
CA ALA A 49 14.08 -13.09 9.96
C ALA A 49 14.37 -14.23 8.96
N ASP A 50 15.17 -15.22 9.35
CA ASP A 50 15.51 -16.40 8.54
C ASP A 50 14.35 -17.40 8.35
N ARG A 51 13.23 -17.22 9.06
CA ARG A 51 12.00 -18.01 8.90
C ARG A 51 10.96 -17.32 8.01
N MET A 52 11.30 -16.18 7.39
CA MET A 52 10.37 -15.43 6.53
C MET A 52 9.88 -16.27 5.34
N SER A 53 10.74 -17.07 4.72
CA SER A 53 10.35 -17.97 3.62
C SER A 53 9.25 -18.95 4.03
N ASP A 54 9.32 -19.48 5.25
CA ASP A 54 8.34 -20.43 5.78
C ASP A 54 7.00 -19.76 6.05
N VAL A 55 7.02 -18.52 6.57
CA VAL A 55 5.81 -17.70 6.74
C VAL A 55 5.13 -17.48 5.38
N LEU A 56 5.89 -17.04 4.37
CA LEU A 56 5.34 -16.78 3.04
C LEU A 56 4.78 -18.05 2.39
N ALA A 57 5.47 -19.19 2.53
CA ALA A 57 5.00 -20.48 2.03
C ALA A 57 3.71 -20.93 2.73
N LEU A 58 3.61 -20.75 4.05
CA LEU A 58 2.41 -21.04 4.83
C LEU A 58 1.22 -20.20 4.35
N LEU A 59 1.42 -18.89 4.15
CA LEU A 59 0.37 -18.00 3.68
C LEU A 59 -0.06 -18.33 2.24
N ARG A 60 0.88 -18.62 1.32
CA ARG A 60 0.55 -19.10 -0.04
C ARG A 60 -0.30 -20.37 0.00
N SER A 61 0.10 -21.36 0.80
CA SER A 61 -0.64 -22.61 0.95
C SER A 61 -2.05 -22.38 1.50
N ALA A 62 -2.17 -21.56 2.56
CA ALA A 62 -3.46 -21.22 3.15
C ALA A 62 -4.37 -20.48 2.15
N ALA A 63 -3.82 -19.54 1.39
CA ALA A 63 -4.54 -18.76 0.38
C ALA A 63 -5.01 -19.64 -0.79
N ALA A 64 -4.16 -20.52 -1.31
CA ALA A 64 -4.51 -21.46 -2.39
C ALA A 64 -5.67 -22.40 -2.01
N ALA A 65 -5.76 -22.77 -0.73
CA ALA A 65 -6.78 -23.66 -0.20
C ALA A 65 -8.08 -22.94 0.25
N THR A 66 -8.17 -21.63 0.05
CA THR A 66 -9.28 -20.81 0.53
C THR A 66 -9.93 -20.08 -0.65
N ARG A 67 -11.25 -19.95 -0.64
CA ARG A 67 -11.99 -19.11 -1.59
C ARG A 67 -12.20 -17.71 -0.99
N PRO A 68 -12.52 -16.67 -1.79
CA PRO A 68 -12.83 -15.35 -1.25
C PRO A 68 -13.92 -15.44 -0.17
N LEU A 69 -13.71 -14.73 0.94
CA LEU A 69 -14.55 -14.78 2.12
C LEU A 69 -15.62 -13.69 2.01
N ARG A 70 -16.89 -14.10 2.03
CA ARG A 70 -18.03 -13.19 2.13
C ARG A 70 -18.44 -13.10 3.59
N VAL A 71 -18.45 -11.90 4.13
CA VAL A 71 -18.63 -11.63 5.55
C VAL A 71 -19.64 -10.51 5.70
N ARG A 72 -20.53 -10.64 6.68
CA ARG A 72 -21.37 -9.52 7.14
C ARG A 72 -20.87 -9.06 8.50
N LEU A 73 -20.51 -7.78 8.58
CA LEU A 73 -20.19 -7.13 9.84
C LEU A 73 -21.46 -6.67 10.54
N GLY A 74 -21.53 -6.98 11.83
CA GLY A 74 -22.62 -6.64 12.74
C GLY A 74 -22.54 -5.22 13.28
N PRO A 75 -23.46 -4.84 14.18
CA PRO A 75 -23.37 -3.57 14.88
C PRO A 75 -22.22 -3.64 15.89
N PRO A 76 -21.67 -2.48 16.28
CA PRO A 76 -20.58 -2.47 17.23
C PRO A 76 -20.94 -3.16 18.55
N THR A 77 -20.01 -3.97 19.03
CA THR A 77 -20.05 -4.61 20.35
C THR A 77 -18.73 -4.37 21.07
N THR A 78 -18.56 -4.93 22.27
CA THR A 78 -17.42 -4.64 23.12
C THR A 78 -16.87 -5.87 23.85
N PHE A 79 -15.60 -5.79 24.24
CA PHE A 79 -14.96 -6.73 25.18
C PHE A 79 -15.03 -6.25 26.64
N LEU A 80 -15.75 -5.17 26.93
CA LEU A 80 -16.01 -4.78 28.33
C LEU A 80 -16.75 -5.90 29.08
N PRO A 81 -16.50 -6.04 30.40
CA PRO A 81 -15.63 -5.20 31.23
C PRO A 81 -14.13 -5.54 31.13
N ASP A 82 -13.76 -6.64 30.47
CA ASP A 82 -12.38 -7.15 30.48
C ASP A 82 -11.39 -6.29 29.69
N ASN A 83 -11.83 -5.75 28.54
CA ASN A 83 -10.99 -4.88 27.72
C ASN A 83 -11.84 -3.78 27.04
N PRO A 84 -11.49 -2.48 27.18
CA PRO A 84 -12.24 -1.36 26.59
C PRO A 84 -12.03 -1.23 25.07
N VAL A 85 -12.50 -2.22 24.33
CA VAL A 85 -12.44 -2.29 22.86
C VAL A 85 -13.85 -2.22 22.31
N LEU A 86 -14.05 -1.37 21.30
CA LEU A 86 -15.24 -1.35 20.45
C LEU A 86 -14.90 -2.03 19.12
N TYR A 87 -15.70 -3.00 18.70
CA TYR A 87 -15.45 -3.73 17.46
C TYR A 87 -16.72 -4.12 16.72
N LEU A 88 -16.61 -4.34 15.41
CA LEU A 88 -17.66 -4.93 14.59
C LEU A 88 -17.49 -6.46 14.60
N PRO A 89 -18.46 -7.23 15.12
CA PRO A 89 -18.42 -8.68 15.06
C PRO A 89 -18.71 -9.15 13.64
N LEU A 90 -18.33 -10.38 13.32
CA LEU A 90 -18.77 -11.05 12.09
C LEU A 90 -20.06 -11.82 12.38
N GLU A 91 -21.19 -11.32 11.91
CA GLU A 91 -22.49 -12.00 12.00
C GLU A 91 -22.59 -13.16 11.00
N GLU A 92 -22.01 -12.99 9.82
CA GLU A 92 -21.90 -14.03 8.78
C GLU A 92 -20.43 -14.19 8.35
N GLY A 93 -20.04 -15.41 7.96
CA GLY A 93 -18.67 -15.70 7.46
C GLY A 93 -17.62 -15.96 8.56
N ALA A 94 -18.00 -15.97 9.84
CA ALA A 94 -17.07 -16.17 10.95
C ALA A 94 -16.41 -17.56 10.94
N ALA A 95 -17.12 -18.61 10.50
CA ALA A 95 -16.61 -19.97 10.43
C ALA A 95 -15.49 -20.11 9.39
N GLU A 96 -15.67 -19.49 8.23
CA GLU A 96 -14.70 -19.49 7.14
C GLU A 96 -13.46 -18.67 7.50
N VAL A 97 -13.62 -17.54 8.19
CA VAL A 97 -12.52 -16.75 8.75
C VAL A 97 -11.74 -17.55 9.80
N ARG A 98 -12.42 -18.28 10.69
CA ARG A 98 -11.78 -19.21 11.65
C ARG A 98 -11.00 -20.31 10.93
N ALA A 99 -11.58 -20.91 9.90
CA ALA A 99 -10.91 -21.93 9.11
C ALA A 99 -9.66 -21.40 8.38
N LEU A 100 -9.67 -20.15 7.88
CA LEU A 100 -8.48 -19.51 7.33
C LEU A 100 -7.45 -19.22 8.42
N ARG A 101 -7.88 -18.68 9.58
CA ARG A 101 -7.00 -18.49 10.74
C ARG A 101 -6.27 -19.78 11.08
N ASP A 102 -6.98 -20.89 11.23
CA ASP A 102 -6.37 -22.15 11.66
C ASP A 102 -5.34 -22.66 10.63
N ARG A 103 -5.51 -22.33 9.35
CA ARG A 103 -4.50 -22.61 8.32
C ARG A 103 -3.25 -21.77 8.44
N VAL A 104 -3.34 -20.50 8.85
CA VAL A 104 -2.18 -19.58 8.98
C VAL A 104 -1.57 -19.55 10.38
N PHE A 105 -2.31 -19.99 11.38
CA PHE A 105 -1.91 -20.01 12.78
C PHE A 105 -1.12 -21.29 13.10
N ARG A 106 -0.01 -21.46 12.41
CA ARG A 106 0.92 -22.59 12.54
C ARG A 106 2.33 -22.05 12.67
N GLU A 107 3.27 -22.85 13.17
CA GLU A 107 4.68 -22.47 13.20
C GLU A 107 5.12 -21.93 11.82
N PRO A 108 5.87 -20.81 11.76
CA PRO A 108 6.49 -20.06 12.86
C PRO A 108 5.63 -18.92 13.44
N LEU A 109 4.35 -18.84 13.06
CA LEU A 109 3.39 -17.82 13.51
C LEU A 109 2.58 -18.25 14.74
N ALA A 110 2.51 -19.54 15.02
CA ALA A 110 1.84 -20.07 16.19
C ALA A 110 2.49 -19.53 17.47
N ARG A 111 1.65 -19.28 18.47
CA ARG A 111 2.08 -18.93 19.83
C ARG A 111 1.03 -19.46 20.82
N PRO A 112 1.30 -19.48 22.14
CA PRO A 112 0.28 -19.77 23.13
C PRO A 112 -0.79 -18.66 23.17
N HIS A 113 -2.06 -19.03 23.38
CA HIS A 113 -3.17 -18.08 23.49
C HIS A 113 -4.03 -18.44 24.69
N THR A 114 -4.32 -17.42 25.51
CA THR A 114 -5.11 -17.58 26.73
C THR A 114 -6.61 -17.61 26.47
N TRP A 115 -7.05 -16.96 25.39
CA TRP A 115 -8.47 -16.72 25.10
C TRP A 115 -8.90 -17.34 23.77
N PRO A 116 -10.17 -17.76 23.62
CA PRO A 116 -10.73 -18.14 22.34
C PRO A 116 -10.58 -17.00 21.32
N TYR A 117 -10.33 -17.38 20.06
CA TYR A 117 -10.32 -16.41 18.98
C TYR A 117 -11.74 -15.90 18.71
N VAL A 118 -11.90 -14.58 18.67
CA VAL A 118 -13.13 -13.91 18.24
C VAL A 118 -12.79 -13.12 16.97
N PRO A 119 -13.26 -13.51 15.79
CA PRO A 119 -13.04 -12.70 14.59
C PRO A 119 -13.83 -11.40 14.71
N HIS A 120 -13.16 -10.27 14.50
CA HIS A 120 -13.75 -8.95 14.59
C HIS A 120 -12.93 -7.92 13.82
N VAL A 121 -13.55 -6.78 13.51
CA VAL A 121 -12.87 -5.57 13.03
C VAL A 121 -12.88 -4.54 14.15
N THR A 122 -11.72 -4.14 14.64
CA THR A 122 -11.62 -3.14 15.72
C THR A 122 -11.99 -1.76 15.19
N VAL A 123 -12.85 -1.06 15.92
CA VAL A 123 -13.27 0.33 15.66
C VAL A 123 -12.58 1.29 16.63
N ALA A 124 -12.40 0.90 17.89
CA ALA A 124 -11.58 1.66 18.81
C ALA A 124 -10.94 0.74 19.84
N ASP A 125 -9.65 0.95 20.09
CA ASP A 125 -8.90 0.31 21.16
C ASP A 125 -8.66 1.32 22.28
N GLU A 126 -8.63 0.86 23.53
CA GLU A 126 -8.50 1.69 24.74
C GLU A 126 -9.50 2.87 24.80
N ALA A 127 -10.75 2.65 24.37
CA ALA A 127 -11.76 3.71 24.28
C ALA A 127 -12.47 3.98 25.61
N ASP A 128 -12.89 5.24 25.81
CA ASP A 128 -13.72 5.63 26.96
C ASP A 128 -15.03 4.79 26.99
N PRO A 129 -15.36 4.09 28.08
CA PRO A 129 -16.59 3.30 28.20
C PRO A 129 -17.87 4.06 27.85
N GLN A 130 -17.95 5.36 28.13
CA GLN A 130 -19.11 6.19 27.75
C GLN A 130 -19.20 6.37 26.23
N ARG A 131 -18.05 6.49 25.55
CA ARG A 131 -18.00 6.53 24.07
C ARG A 131 -18.35 5.19 23.47
N ILE A 132 -17.90 4.09 24.07
CA ILE A 132 -18.30 2.72 23.66
C ILE A 132 -19.82 2.61 23.73
N ALA A 133 -20.44 2.93 24.88
CA ALA A 133 -21.88 2.86 25.06
C ALA A 133 -22.65 3.74 24.05
N ALA A 134 -22.20 5.00 23.86
CA ALA A 134 -22.81 5.90 22.90
C ALA A 134 -22.72 5.38 21.45
N ALA A 135 -21.57 4.81 21.08
CA ALA A 135 -21.37 4.23 19.75
C ALA A 135 -22.25 3.00 19.51
N GLN A 136 -22.41 2.12 20.50
CA GLN A 136 -23.30 0.95 20.40
C GLN A 136 -24.76 1.37 20.16
N VAL A 137 -25.22 2.45 20.83
CA VAL A 137 -26.57 2.99 20.61
C VAL A 137 -26.68 3.64 19.23
N ALA A 138 -25.73 4.51 18.86
CA ALA A 138 -25.79 5.26 17.61
C ALA A 138 -25.67 4.37 16.36
N LEU A 139 -25.01 3.21 16.48
CA LEU A 139 -24.71 2.30 15.38
C LEU A 139 -25.42 0.94 15.54
N SER A 140 -26.53 0.86 16.28
CA SER A 140 -27.26 -0.40 16.55
C SER A 140 -27.74 -1.11 15.27
N GLU A 141 -28.09 -0.33 14.25
CA GLU A 141 -28.55 -0.82 12.95
C GLU A 141 -27.41 -0.91 11.91
N TYR A 142 -26.18 -0.53 12.28
CA TYR A 142 -25.06 -0.56 11.34
C TYR A 142 -24.76 -2.00 10.94
N ARG A 143 -24.79 -2.26 9.63
CA ARG A 143 -24.37 -3.52 9.00
C ARG A 143 -23.69 -3.22 7.69
N THR A 144 -22.66 -3.98 7.37
CA THR A 144 -22.01 -3.87 6.06
C THR A 144 -21.49 -5.22 5.59
N ASP A 145 -21.63 -5.48 4.29
CA ASP A 145 -21.14 -6.69 3.64
C ASP A 145 -19.74 -6.42 3.08
N VAL A 146 -18.80 -7.32 3.37
CA VAL A 146 -17.41 -7.25 2.90
C VAL A 146 -17.01 -8.54 2.21
N VAL A 147 -16.25 -8.41 1.11
CA VAL A 147 -15.60 -9.54 0.46
C VAL A 147 -14.10 -9.39 0.63
N PHE A 148 -13.50 -10.30 1.40
CA PHE A 148 -12.05 -10.42 1.47
C PHE A 148 -11.56 -11.40 0.40
N ASP A 149 -10.82 -10.89 -0.58
CA ASP A 149 -10.29 -11.69 -1.68
C ASP A 149 -8.83 -12.11 -1.48
N ARG A 150 -8.19 -11.67 -0.38
CA ARG A 150 -6.78 -11.89 -0.09
C ARG A 150 -6.46 -11.89 1.40
N VAL A 151 -5.37 -12.56 1.76
CA VAL A 151 -4.75 -12.51 3.09
C VAL A 151 -3.46 -11.71 3.05
N HIS A 152 -3.18 -10.94 4.09
CA HIS A 152 -2.01 -10.04 4.15
C HIS A 152 -1.06 -10.47 5.27
N LEU A 153 0.23 -10.40 4.97
CA LEU A 153 1.29 -10.38 5.98
C LEU A 153 1.62 -8.92 6.29
N LEU A 154 1.43 -8.52 7.55
CA LEU A 154 1.79 -7.21 8.05
C LEU A 154 3.10 -7.27 8.81
N GLN A 155 3.92 -6.23 8.70
CA GLN A 155 5.11 -6.05 9.52
C GLN A 155 5.05 -4.71 10.25
N GLU A 156 5.44 -4.71 11.53
CA GLU A 156 5.63 -3.48 12.29
C GLU A 156 6.93 -2.78 11.87
N GLY A 157 6.81 -1.54 11.43
CA GLY A 157 7.90 -0.62 11.14
C GLY A 157 8.12 0.43 12.24
N PRO A 158 8.92 1.47 11.94
CA PRO A 158 9.15 2.60 12.84
C PRO A 158 7.84 3.25 13.30
N GLY A 159 7.81 3.74 14.54
CA GLY A 159 6.61 4.38 15.11
C GLY A 159 5.44 3.43 15.37
N ARG A 160 5.67 2.11 15.38
CA ARG A 160 4.63 1.06 15.52
C ARG A 160 3.59 1.10 14.40
N VAL A 161 4.00 1.53 13.21
CA VAL A 161 3.17 1.53 12.01
C VAL A 161 3.23 0.16 11.36
N TRP A 162 2.08 -0.44 11.09
CA TRP A 162 1.91 -1.74 10.48
C TRP A 162 1.56 -1.58 9.01
N ALA A 163 2.39 -2.14 8.14
CA ALA A 163 2.17 -2.10 6.70
C ALA A 163 2.15 -3.52 6.11
N PRO A 164 1.34 -3.78 5.07
CA PRO A 164 1.43 -5.00 4.29
C PRO A 164 2.81 -5.11 3.63
N ILE A 165 3.46 -6.26 3.82
CA ILE A 165 4.73 -6.61 3.16
C ILE A 165 4.57 -7.76 2.15
N ALA A 166 3.41 -8.41 2.15
CA ALA A 166 3.01 -9.41 1.17
C ALA A 166 1.49 -9.60 1.24
N ASP A 167 0.88 -10.00 0.13
CA ASP A 167 -0.50 -10.44 0.07
C ASP A 167 -0.69 -11.60 -0.91
N PHE A 168 -1.67 -12.45 -0.63
CA PHE A 168 -1.98 -13.61 -1.45
C PHE A 168 -3.48 -13.71 -1.68
N GLY A 169 -3.89 -13.72 -2.95
CA GLY A 169 -5.28 -13.92 -3.33
C GLY A 169 -5.80 -15.27 -2.83
N LEU A 170 -6.99 -15.29 -2.24
CA LEU A 170 -7.70 -16.47 -1.75
C LEU A 170 -8.24 -17.27 -2.94
N ARG A 171 -7.32 -17.90 -3.66
CA ARG A 171 -7.54 -18.76 -4.82
C ARG A 171 -6.26 -19.55 -5.13
N PRO A 172 -6.36 -20.69 -5.80
CA PRO A 172 -5.18 -21.35 -6.36
C PRO A 172 -4.40 -20.43 -7.32
N PRO A 173 -3.06 -20.52 -7.37
CA PRO A 173 -2.28 -19.83 -8.39
C PRO A 173 -2.59 -20.39 -9.78
N ALA A 174 -2.39 -19.58 -10.81
CA ALA A 174 -2.38 -20.10 -12.16
C ALA A 174 -1.08 -20.90 -12.38
N VAL A 175 -1.18 -22.08 -12.99
CA VAL A 175 -0.02 -22.94 -13.27
C VAL A 175 0.17 -23.07 -14.78
N VAL A 176 1.33 -22.63 -15.27
CA VAL A 176 1.72 -22.68 -16.68
C VAL A 176 2.82 -23.72 -16.89
N GLY A 177 2.89 -24.33 -18.09
CA GLY A 177 3.99 -25.23 -18.46
C GLY A 177 3.85 -26.67 -17.94
N ARG A 178 2.64 -27.26 -18.00
CA ARG A 178 2.34 -28.61 -17.46
C ARG A 178 3.10 -29.78 -18.13
N GLY A 179 3.90 -29.53 -19.18
CA GLY A 179 4.77 -30.51 -19.84
C GLY A 179 6.27 -30.36 -19.50
N GLY A 180 6.63 -29.44 -18.60
CA GLY A 180 7.99 -29.19 -18.14
C GLY A 180 8.03 -28.86 -16.65
N LEU A 181 8.97 -28.02 -16.21
CA LEU A 181 8.96 -27.50 -14.84
C LEU A 181 7.78 -26.51 -14.67
N PRO A 182 6.79 -26.81 -13.81
CA PRO A 182 5.62 -25.96 -13.67
C PRO A 182 5.99 -24.62 -13.03
N VAL A 183 5.40 -23.54 -13.54
CA VAL A 183 5.54 -22.19 -12.97
C VAL A 183 4.22 -21.75 -12.38
N GLU A 184 4.25 -21.34 -11.11
CA GLU A 184 3.11 -20.75 -10.43
C GLU A 184 3.10 -19.23 -10.61
N LEU A 185 1.96 -18.69 -11.04
CA LEU A 185 1.73 -17.27 -11.19
C LEU A 185 0.81 -16.78 -10.07
N TRP A 186 1.41 -15.99 -9.18
CA TRP A 186 0.72 -15.33 -8.08
C TRP A 186 0.47 -13.87 -8.46
N VAL A 187 -0.79 -13.44 -8.37
CA VAL A 187 -1.16 -12.03 -8.55
C VAL A 187 -1.34 -11.43 -7.16
N SER A 188 -0.48 -10.47 -6.83
CA SER A 188 -0.43 -9.78 -5.54
C SER A 188 -0.46 -8.26 -5.76
N THR A 189 -0.86 -7.50 -4.74
CA THR A 189 -0.78 -6.02 -4.77
C THR A 189 0.54 -5.53 -4.19
N VAL A 190 1.22 -6.37 -3.40
CA VAL A 190 2.55 -6.14 -2.84
C VAL A 190 3.42 -7.35 -3.18
N LEU A 191 4.63 -7.10 -3.67
CA LEU A 191 5.61 -8.17 -3.83
C LEU A 191 6.08 -8.64 -2.46
N ASP A 192 6.08 -9.94 -2.24
CA ASP A 192 6.66 -10.49 -1.02
C ASP A 192 8.17 -10.17 -0.93
N PRO A 193 8.79 -10.23 0.27
CA PRO A 193 10.20 -9.89 0.43
C PRO A 193 11.16 -10.66 -0.50
N ALA A 194 10.88 -11.94 -0.77
CA ALA A 194 11.73 -12.75 -1.65
C ALA A 194 11.59 -12.32 -3.11
N ALA A 195 10.37 -12.04 -3.56
CA ALA A 195 10.12 -11.50 -4.90
C ALA A 195 10.71 -10.08 -5.07
N THR A 196 10.69 -9.27 -4.01
CA THR A 196 11.32 -7.94 -3.99
C THR A 196 12.83 -8.02 -4.12
N GLU A 197 13.47 -8.92 -3.37
CA GLU A 197 14.93 -9.16 -3.44
C GLU A 197 15.34 -9.73 -4.81
N PHE A 198 14.58 -10.71 -5.32
CA PHE A 198 14.80 -11.26 -6.66
C PHE A 198 14.70 -10.16 -7.72
N SER A 199 13.61 -9.37 -7.70
CA SER A 199 13.42 -8.25 -8.63
C SER A 199 14.63 -7.31 -8.58
N TRP A 200 15.02 -6.87 -7.38
CA TRP A 200 16.19 -6.01 -7.21
C TRP A 200 17.47 -6.60 -7.81
N ARG A 201 17.81 -7.84 -7.45
CA ARG A 201 19.03 -8.52 -7.90
C ARG A 201 19.06 -8.69 -9.43
N GLU A 202 17.98 -9.20 -10.01
CA GLU A 202 17.95 -9.50 -11.44
C GLU A 202 17.86 -8.21 -12.29
N TRP A 203 17.15 -7.20 -11.81
CA TRP A 203 17.15 -5.88 -12.47
C TRP A 203 18.52 -5.21 -12.43
N GLN A 204 19.34 -5.41 -11.38
CA GLN A 204 20.72 -4.91 -11.37
C GLN A 204 21.56 -5.54 -12.49
N VAL A 205 21.44 -6.85 -12.70
CA VAL A 205 22.15 -7.55 -13.78
C VAL A 205 21.67 -7.06 -15.14
N LEU A 206 20.35 -7.04 -15.37
CA LEU A 206 19.77 -6.59 -16.64
C LEU A 206 20.11 -5.12 -16.94
N GLY A 207 20.04 -4.23 -15.95
CA GLY A 207 20.39 -2.82 -16.12
C GLY A 207 21.85 -2.66 -16.57
N LEU A 208 22.78 -3.43 -16.00
CA LEU A 208 24.18 -3.41 -16.42
C LEU A 208 24.37 -4.01 -17.82
N THR A 209 23.75 -5.16 -18.12
CA THR A 209 23.98 -5.86 -19.39
C THR A 209 23.28 -5.21 -20.58
N GLU A 210 22.09 -4.63 -20.38
CA GLU A 210 21.27 -4.06 -21.46
C GLU A 210 21.37 -2.53 -21.55
N LEU A 211 21.49 -1.84 -20.41
CA LEU A 211 21.46 -0.36 -20.35
C LEU A 211 22.82 0.26 -19.96
N GLY A 212 23.82 -0.56 -19.64
CA GLY A 212 25.16 -0.09 -19.23
C GLY A 212 25.18 0.70 -17.91
N SER A 213 24.13 0.61 -17.08
CA SER A 213 23.96 1.41 -15.87
C SER A 213 23.16 0.65 -14.81
N PRO A 214 23.57 0.66 -13.52
CA PRO A 214 22.85 -0.07 -12.49
C PRO A 214 21.44 0.48 -12.24
N LEU A 215 20.51 -0.41 -11.94
CA LEU A 215 19.21 -0.09 -11.34
C LEU A 215 19.30 -0.18 -9.81
N PRO A 216 18.47 0.56 -9.03
CA PRO A 216 17.32 1.38 -9.42
C PRO A 216 17.70 2.80 -9.89
N PRO A 217 16.77 3.54 -10.52
CA PRO A 217 17.00 4.95 -10.81
C PRO A 217 17.11 5.75 -9.51
N GLU A 218 17.95 6.78 -9.51
CA GLU A 218 18.11 7.68 -8.36
C GLU A 218 16.88 8.59 -8.26
N ARG A 219 16.29 8.72 -7.08
CA ARG A 219 15.05 9.49 -6.89
C ARG A 219 15.35 10.98 -6.69
N LEU A 220 14.57 11.83 -7.34
CA LEU A 220 14.59 13.28 -7.14
C LEU A 220 13.30 13.71 -6.44
N ALA A 221 13.43 14.51 -5.38
CA ALA A 221 12.31 15.12 -4.69
C ALA A 221 12.69 16.52 -4.22
N ILE A 222 11.87 17.51 -4.58
CA ILE A 222 12.06 18.91 -4.24
C ILE A 222 10.73 19.41 -3.67
N SER A 223 10.79 20.02 -2.48
CA SER A 223 9.64 20.66 -1.85
C SER A 223 9.84 22.16 -1.77
N ALA A 224 8.84 22.94 -2.20
CA ALA A 224 8.75 24.35 -1.92
C ALA A 224 7.87 24.55 -0.68
N ARG A 225 8.40 25.25 0.33
CA ARG A 225 7.69 25.55 1.57
C ARG A 225 7.62 27.05 1.80
N ARG A 226 6.55 27.52 2.43
CA ARG A 226 6.35 28.90 2.90
C ARG A 226 5.81 28.80 4.31
N ASP A 227 6.46 29.48 5.26
CA ASP A 227 6.07 29.45 6.68
C ASP A 227 5.89 28.01 7.20
N ASP A 228 6.84 27.12 6.83
CA ASP A 228 6.85 25.67 7.07
C ASP A 228 5.71 24.84 6.45
N GLU A 229 4.73 25.47 5.80
CA GLU A 229 3.70 24.79 5.01
C GLU A 229 4.18 24.43 3.61
N VAL A 230 3.74 23.29 3.08
CA VAL A 230 4.13 22.82 1.74
C VAL A 230 3.29 23.53 0.68
N ALA A 231 3.93 24.41 -0.08
CA ALA A 231 3.29 25.17 -1.18
C ALA A 231 3.38 24.45 -2.54
N GLY A 232 4.32 23.50 -2.69
CA GLY A 232 4.40 22.66 -3.89
C GLY A 232 5.54 21.64 -3.84
N VAL A 233 5.49 20.69 -4.77
CA VAL A 233 6.48 19.61 -4.90
C VAL A 233 6.80 19.31 -6.36
N ALA A 234 8.05 18.92 -6.61
CA ALA A 234 8.47 18.28 -7.85
C ALA A 234 9.15 16.95 -7.51
N THR A 235 8.73 15.85 -8.15
CA THR A 235 9.33 14.53 -7.94
C THR A 235 9.60 13.83 -9.26
N GLY A 236 10.59 12.95 -9.25
CA GLY A 236 11.03 12.25 -10.44
C GLY A 236 12.13 11.25 -10.14
N TRP A 237 12.78 10.80 -11.19
CA TRP A 237 13.90 9.88 -11.10
C TRP A 237 14.90 10.13 -12.22
N ALA A 238 16.17 9.84 -11.97
CA ALA A 238 17.27 9.95 -12.94
C ALA A 238 17.91 8.59 -13.18
N ARG A 239 18.22 8.31 -14.44
CA ARG A 239 18.88 7.07 -14.86
C ARG A 239 19.49 7.23 -16.25
N ALA A 240 20.70 6.69 -16.42
CA ALA A 240 21.37 6.58 -17.73
C ALA A 240 21.33 7.90 -18.54
N GLY A 241 21.63 9.03 -17.88
CA GLY A 241 21.66 10.34 -18.52
C GLY A 241 20.29 11.00 -18.73
N VAL A 242 19.19 10.38 -18.30
CA VAL A 242 17.82 10.90 -18.45
C VAL A 242 17.17 11.09 -17.08
N ALA A 243 16.61 12.28 -16.83
CA ALA A 243 15.76 12.53 -15.67
C ALA A 243 14.28 12.66 -16.07
N GLN A 244 13.45 11.78 -15.52
CA GLN A 244 12.01 11.82 -15.70
C GLN A 244 11.37 12.68 -14.61
N LEU A 245 10.74 13.79 -14.98
CA LEU A 245 9.84 14.53 -14.09
C LEU A 245 8.52 13.76 -14.00
N ALA A 246 8.27 13.11 -12.87
CA ALA A 246 7.10 12.27 -12.64
C ALA A 246 5.90 13.09 -12.12
N SER A 247 6.14 14.10 -11.30
CA SER A 247 5.10 14.96 -10.75
C SER A 247 5.62 16.38 -10.53
N LEU A 248 4.79 17.37 -10.83
CA LEU A 248 4.99 18.77 -10.48
C LEU A 248 3.64 19.35 -10.06
N VAL A 249 3.49 19.66 -8.77
CA VAL A 249 2.23 20.11 -8.19
C VAL A 249 2.47 21.34 -7.34
N VAL A 250 1.58 22.33 -7.48
CA VAL A 250 1.54 23.53 -6.65
C VAL A 250 0.16 23.62 -6.02
N ALA A 251 0.12 23.93 -4.73
CA ALA A 251 -1.11 24.15 -3.98
C ALA A 251 -2.02 25.15 -4.71
N THR A 252 -3.32 24.88 -4.79
CA THR A 252 -4.25 25.64 -5.64
C THR A 252 -4.23 27.14 -5.33
N GLY A 253 -4.17 27.52 -4.04
CA GLY A 253 -4.09 28.92 -3.60
C GLY A 253 -2.76 29.61 -3.91
N ASP A 254 -1.69 28.84 -4.17
CA ASP A 254 -0.35 29.36 -4.43
C ASP A 254 0.05 29.36 -5.93
N ARG A 255 -0.87 28.95 -6.81
CA ARG A 255 -0.64 28.97 -8.26
C ARG A 255 -0.50 30.41 -8.76
N GLY A 256 0.30 30.59 -9.81
CA GLY A 256 0.58 31.93 -10.38
C GLY A 256 1.69 32.71 -9.66
N GLN A 257 2.16 32.27 -8.50
CA GLN A 257 3.21 32.96 -7.72
C GLN A 257 4.65 32.53 -8.09
N GLY A 258 4.82 31.86 -9.24
CA GLY A 258 6.11 31.39 -9.73
C GLY A 258 6.69 30.17 -9.02
N ILE A 259 6.00 29.56 -8.05
CA ILE A 259 6.47 28.37 -7.32
C ILE A 259 6.77 27.21 -8.27
N GLY A 260 5.87 26.91 -9.20
CA GLY A 260 6.07 25.86 -10.20
C GLY A 260 7.32 26.08 -11.06
N SER A 261 7.62 27.33 -11.43
CA SER A 261 8.85 27.65 -12.17
C SER A 261 10.10 27.35 -11.37
N ARG A 262 10.12 27.70 -10.07
CA ARG A 262 11.28 27.48 -9.19
C ARG A 262 11.49 25.99 -8.90
N LEU A 263 10.39 25.25 -8.69
CA LEU A 263 10.40 23.80 -8.54
C LEU A 263 10.96 23.12 -9.79
N LEU A 264 10.46 23.51 -10.98
CA LEU A 264 10.97 22.99 -12.24
C LEU A 264 12.46 23.31 -12.40
N ALA A 265 12.88 24.56 -12.27
CA ALA A 265 14.30 24.94 -12.39
C ALA A 265 15.21 24.18 -11.41
N SER A 266 14.73 23.96 -10.18
CA SER A 266 15.46 23.16 -9.18
C SER A 266 15.58 21.69 -9.61
N PHE A 267 14.53 21.13 -10.23
CA PHE A 267 14.56 19.77 -10.78
C PHE A 267 15.55 19.66 -11.93
N GLU A 268 15.54 20.62 -12.86
CA GLU A 268 16.45 20.68 -14.00
C GLU A 268 17.91 20.78 -13.51
N SER A 269 18.20 21.66 -12.56
CA SER A 269 19.53 21.81 -11.97
C SER A 269 20.00 20.56 -11.20
N THR A 270 19.09 19.89 -10.49
CA THR A 270 19.41 18.65 -9.77
C THR A 270 19.67 17.51 -10.75
N ALA A 271 18.88 17.38 -11.82
CA ALA A 271 19.12 16.39 -12.86
C ALA A 271 20.48 16.60 -13.54
N ALA A 272 20.84 17.86 -13.84
CA ALA A 272 22.14 18.20 -14.42
C ALA A 272 23.32 17.81 -13.50
N SER A 273 23.21 18.04 -12.19
CA SER A 273 24.27 17.63 -11.24
C SER A 273 24.42 16.11 -11.13
N MET A 274 23.37 15.35 -11.51
CA MET A 274 23.38 13.90 -11.63
C MET A 274 23.85 13.42 -13.01
N SER A 275 24.50 14.29 -13.79
CA SER A 275 24.99 14.01 -15.15
C SER A 275 23.89 13.59 -16.13
N CYS A 276 22.65 14.04 -15.90
CA CYS A 276 21.60 13.89 -16.91
C CYS A 276 21.78 14.96 -17.99
N CYS A 277 21.68 14.55 -19.25
CA CYS A 277 21.72 15.42 -20.42
C CYS A 277 20.32 15.63 -21.02
N ARG A 278 19.32 14.87 -20.54
CA ARG A 278 17.94 14.95 -21.04
C ARG A 278 16.94 14.85 -19.91
N LEU A 279 15.86 15.58 -20.07
CA LEU A 279 14.66 15.51 -19.26
C LEU A 279 13.51 14.93 -20.06
N ALA A 280 12.64 14.21 -19.37
CA ALA A 280 11.46 13.60 -19.95
C ALA A 280 10.26 13.73 -19.00
N THR A 281 9.08 13.93 -19.53
CA THR A 281 7.84 13.92 -18.75
C THR A 281 6.66 13.54 -19.61
N ARG A 282 5.57 13.10 -18.98
CA ARG A 282 4.33 12.77 -19.67
C ARG A 282 3.19 13.55 -19.05
N VAL A 283 2.40 14.20 -19.89
CA VAL A 283 1.37 15.12 -19.43
C VAL A 283 0.14 15.02 -20.33
N ARG A 284 -1.05 15.30 -19.79
CA ARG A 284 -2.29 15.30 -20.57
C ARG A 284 -2.28 16.46 -21.56
N VAL A 285 -2.59 16.19 -22.84
CA VAL A 285 -2.72 17.23 -23.86
C VAL A 285 -3.80 18.23 -23.47
N GLY A 286 -3.53 19.52 -23.68
CA GLY A 286 -4.42 20.62 -23.31
C GLY A 286 -4.57 20.88 -21.81
N SER A 287 -3.76 20.25 -20.95
CA SER A 287 -3.71 20.59 -19.51
C SER A 287 -2.93 21.88 -19.25
N GLN A 288 -3.14 22.49 -18.08
CA GLN A 288 -2.30 23.62 -17.62
C GLN A 288 -0.82 23.24 -17.59
N GLY A 289 -0.50 22.01 -17.16
CA GLY A 289 0.87 21.47 -17.15
C GLY A 289 1.47 21.38 -18.55
N HIS A 290 0.67 20.99 -19.54
CA HIS A 290 1.10 20.95 -20.95
C HIS A 290 1.54 22.32 -21.44
N GLY A 291 0.67 23.32 -21.31
CA GLY A 291 1.02 24.70 -21.67
C GLY A 291 2.21 25.21 -20.87
N PHE A 292 2.23 24.98 -19.55
CA PHE A 292 3.30 25.43 -18.66
C PHE A 292 4.69 24.93 -19.07
N LEU A 293 4.83 23.65 -19.42
CA LEU A 293 6.08 23.03 -19.85
C LEU A 293 6.46 23.45 -21.27
N HIS A 294 5.49 23.47 -22.20
CA HIS A 294 5.73 23.91 -23.58
C HIS A 294 6.28 25.34 -23.65
N HIS A 295 5.71 26.28 -22.89
CA HIS A 295 6.21 27.65 -22.80
C HIS A 295 7.62 27.77 -22.19
N ARG A 296 8.15 26.68 -21.61
CA ARG A 296 9.49 26.60 -21.00
C ARG A 296 10.44 25.73 -21.82
N GLY A 297 10.17 25.57 -23.12
CA GLY A 297 11.08 24.92 -24.04
C GLY A 297 11.07 23.39 -23.97
N TRP A 298 10.05 22.79 -23.36
CA TRP A 298 9.81 21.36 -23.48
C TRP A 298 9.12 21.07 -24.83
N ALA A 299 9.73 20.21 -25.63
CA ALA A 299 9.24 19.84 -26.95
C ALA A 299 8.40 18.56 -26.90
N GLU A 300 7.34 18.49 -27.71
CA GLU A 300 6.58 17.25 -27.92
C GLU A 300 7.43 16.23 -28.68
N GLU A 301 7.52 15.01 -28.15
CA GLU A 301 8.24 13.90 -28.78
C GLU A 301 7.28 12.86 -29.36
N VAL A 302 6.27 12.45 -28.58
CA VAL A 302 5.24 11.52 -29.03
C VAL A 302 3.90 11.82 -28.39
N ARG A 303 2.83 11.80 -29.19
CA ARG A 303 1.44 11.87 -28.73
C ARG A 303 0.87 10.47 -28.58
N LEU A 304 0.11 10.29 -27.50
CA LEU A 304 -0.49 9.04 -27.07
C LEU A 304 -2.01 9.23 -27.01
N GLY A 305 -2.70 8.79 -28.07
CA GLY A 305 -4.16 8.78 -28.13
C GLY A 305 -4.75 7.74 -27.16
N ASP A 306 -5.94 8.03 -26.62
CA ASP A 306 -6.71 7.12 -25.74
C ASP A 306 -5.90 6.43 -24.65
N TRP A 307 -5.03 7.19 -23.98
CA TRP A 307 -3.98 6.64 -23.13
C TRP A 307 -4.46 6.30 -21.71
N MET A 308 -4.82 7.31 -20.90
CA MET A 308 -5.34 7.10 -19.54
C MET A 308 -6.73 7.70 -19.45
N ASP A 309 -7.70 6.88 -19.03
CA ASP A 309 -9.14 7.22 -18.98
C ASP A 309 -9.68 7.77 -20.31
N GLY A 310 -9.19 7.22 -21.43
CA GLY A 310 -9.53 7.68 -22.78
C GLY A 310 -9.05 9.10 -23.11
N ARG A 311 -8.14 9.68 -22.32
CA ARG A 311 -7.58 11.01 -22.56
C ARG A 311 -6.29 10.91 -23.38
N GLU A 312 -6.05 11.92 -24.22
CA GLU A 312 -4.80 12.10 -24.95
C GLU A 312 -3.68 12.62 -24.04
N PHE A 313 -2.49 12.03 -24.16
CA PHE A 313 -1.27 12.44 -23.47
C PHE A 313 -0.15 12.73 -24.47
N VAL A 314 0.84 13.48 -24.02
CA VAL A 314 2.06 13.75 -24.79
C VAL A 314 3.27 13.49 -23.91
N GLN A 315 4.24 12.78 -24.48
CA GLN A 315 5.59 12.69 -23.96
C GLN A 315 6.34 13.96 -24.39
N LEU A 316 6.81 14.72 -23.41
CA LEU A 316 7.64 15.88 -23.62
C LEU A 316 9.08 15.55 -23.29
N ARG A 317 10.01 16.17 -24.03
CA ARG A 317 11.45 16.14 -23.75
C ARG A 317 12.03 17.54 -23.65
N ARG A 318 13.11 17.66 -22.90
CA ARG A 318 13.96 18.86 -22.90
C ARG A 318 15.41 18.43 -22.75
N ASP A 319 16.30 18.93 -23.59
CA ASP A 319 17.74 18.68 -23.43
C ASP A 319 18.31 19.69 -22.40
N LEU A 320 19.25 19.23 -21.56
CA LEU A 320 19.89 20.02 -20.48
C LEU A 320 21.20 20.68 -20.93
#